data_AF-A0A935ECZ7-F1
#
_entry.id   AF-A0A935ECZ7-F1
#
_cell.length_a   1.000
_cell.length_b   1.000
_cell.length_c   1.000
_cell.angle_alpha   90.00
_cell.angle_beta   90.00
_cell.angle_gamma   90.00
#
_symmetry.space_group_name_H-M   'P 1'
#
loop_
_entity.id
_entity.type
_entity.pdbx_description
1 polymer ?
#
loop_
_entity_poly.entity_id
_entity_poly.type
_entity_poly.pdbx_seq_one_letter_code
_entity_poly.pdbx_strand_id
1 'polypeptide(L)'
;MGSEPNKSEEETEPGQALVPVGYAKPPAEHRFKKGFSGNPNGRPRGIKRQATLPRSGARAANDILLQEAYRSVSVREGDRVIELPAIQAVFRAMGVSAMKGNRFAQRTLAELVRTVEQEDQALRIENLDAMLTYKMAWEKEIERCKSLGLPDPDPVPHPKDIFLDFRTGETNVRGPMTREEKAEWDVRLRRRNEAQDEVTYASTKYKRAKDERSKEMWLSHWTFEQRIFDIINDRMPEHYQVKLENRSYLKDASRPGDFAPGKKPNWRGSKTTFKRVAADEEE
;
A
#
# COMPACT_ATOMS: atom_id res chain seq x y z
N MET A 1 5.35 62.14 -81.99
CA MET A 1 6.49 62.92 -81.47
C MET A 1 6.78 62.37 -80.10
N GLY A 2 7.91 61.80 -79.74
CA GLY A 2 9.23 61.72 -80.35
C GLY A 2 10.19 61.44 -79.19
N SER A 3 11.21 60.61 -79.44
CA SER A 3 12.53 60.66 -78.82
C SER A 3 12.68 60.40 -77.29
N GLU A 4 13.24 59.22 -76.96
CA GLU A 4 14.29 59.04 -75.94
C GLU A 4 15.51 59.98 -76.25
N PRO A 5 16.60 60.13 -75.46
CA PRO A 5 17.09 59.34 -74.31
C PRO A 5 17.84 60.15 -73.21
N ASN A 6 18.51 59.45 -72.28
CA ASN A 6 19.95 59.56 -71.98
C ASN A 6 20.39 59.79 -70.51
N LYS A 7 21.52 59.14 -70.22
CA LYS A 7 22.31 58.96 -68.99
C LYS A 7 23.04 60.20 -68.47
N SER A 8 23.40 60.16 -67.18
CA SER A 8 24.72 60.51 -66.59
C SER A 8 24.74 59.93 -65.16
N GLU A 9 25.65 59.04 -64.74
CA GLU A 9 27.08 59.26 -64.34
C GLU A 9 27.18 60.34 -63.25
N GLU A 10 27.86 60.23 -62.11
CA GLU A 10 28.82 59.33 -61.43
C GLU A 10 28.80 59.82 -59.94
N GLU A 11 29.11 59.05 -58.91
CA GLU A 11 30.44 59.08 -58.26
C GLU A 11 30.54 57.95 -57.20
N THR A 12 31.66 57.24 -57.28
CA THR A 12 32.17 56.11 -56.47
C THR A 12 32.87 56.56 -55.18
N GLU A 13 32.99 55.65 -54.19
CA GLU A 13 34.18 55.32 -53.34
C GLU A 13 33.76 54.34 -52.18
N PRO A 14 34.65 53.53 -51.55
CA PRO A 14 34.82 52.13 -51.92
C PRO A 14 34.62 51.09 -50.77
N GLY A 15 34.42 49.83 -51.17
CA GLY A 15 35.22 48.71 -50.63
C GLY A 15 34.85 48.08 -49.29
N GLN A 16 33.77 47.31 -49.22
CA GLN A 16 33.74 46.07 -48.41
C GLN A 16 33.24 44.91 -49.26
N ALA A 17 34.08 43.87 -49.37
CA ALA A 17 33.90 42.75 -50.26
C ALA A 17 32.55 42.02 -50.03
N LEU A 18 31.64 42.15 -51.00
CA LEU A 18 30.42 41.35 -51.08
C LEU A 18 30.81 39.89 -51.34
N VAL A 19 30.78 39.06 -50.30
CA VAL A 19 30.89 37.60 -50.45
C VAL A 19 29.70 37.13 -51.31
N PRO A 20 29.90 36.51 -52.48
CA PRO A 20 28.80 36.13 -53.36
C PRO A 20 27.98 35.02 -52.71
N VAL A 21 26.74 35.36 -52.34
CA VAL A 21 25.72 34.42 -51.90
C VAL A 21 25.26 33.65 -53.14
N GLY A 22 25.30 32.32 -53.09
CA GLY A 22 24.94 31.46 -54.22
C GLY A 22 24.44 30.10 -53.74
N TYR A 23 24.13 29.20 -54.68
CA TYR A 23 23.66 27.85 -54.36
C TYR A 23 24.64 27.14 -53.40
N ALA A 24 24.12 26.59 -52.30
CA ALA A 24 24.87 25.99 -51.19
C ALA A 24 25.83 26.93 -50.42
N LYS A 25 25.75 28.26 -50.59
CA LYS A 25 26.54 29.27 -49.87
C LYS A 25 25.62 30.31 -49.21
N PRO A 26 24.91 29.97 -48.12
CA PRO A 26 24.01 30.92 -47.44
C PRO A 26 24.78 32.12 -46.89
N PRO A 27 24.16 33.32 -46.79
CA PRO A 27 24.80 34.51 -46.22
C PRO A 27 25.34 34.24 -44.81
N ALA A 28 26.51 34.80 -44.49
CA ALA A 28 27.16 34.57 -43.20
C ALA A 28 26.27 34.95 -42.00
N GLU A 29 25.46 36.01 -42.16
CA GLU A 29 24.52 36.52 -41.15
C GLU A 29 23.43 35.51 -40.76
N HIS A 30 23.09 34.57 -41.64
CA HIS A 30 22.04 33.58 -41.41
C HIS A 30 22.57 32.17 -41.14
N ARG A 31 23.89 31.99 -41.00
CA ARG A 31 24.48 30.69 -40.64
C ARG A 31 24.36 30.46 -39.14
N PHE A 32 23.88 29.28 -38.74
CA PHE A 32 23.93 28.87 -37.33
C PHE A 32 25.38 28.78 -36.84
N LYS A 33 25.66 29.33 -35.66
CA LYS A 33 26.98 29.21 -35.03
C LYS A 33 27.24 27.74 -34.65
N LYS A 34 28.41 27.21 -34.99
CA LYS A 34 28.82 25.84 -34.64
C LYS A 34 28.73 25.66 -33.11
N GLY A 35 27.93 24.69 -32.68
CA GLY A 35 27.68 24.40 -31.25
C GLY A 35 26.39 25.01 -30.69
N PHE A 36 25.69 25.87 -31.43
CA PHE A 36 24.39 26.43 -31.03
C PHE A 36 23.28 25.93 -31.97
N SER A 37 22.31 25.21 -31.40
CA SER A 37 21.05 24.87 -32.06
C SER A 37 20.24 26.15 -32.30
N GLY A 38 19.69 26.34 -33.50
CA GLY A 38 18.75 27.43 -33.79
C GLY A 38 17.44 27.35 -33.01
N ASN A 39 17.17 26.22 -32.35
CA ASN A 39 16.08 26.05 -31.40
C ASN A 39 16.66 25.73 -30.00
N PRO A 40 16.89 26.75 -29.16
CA PRO A 40 17.37 26.54 -27.79
C PRO A 40 16.35 25.82 -26.90
N ASN A 41 15.06 25.87 -27.23
CA ASN A 41 13.97 25.10 -26.60
C ASN A 41 13.62 23.83 -27.38
N GLY A 42 14.58 23.30 -28.16
CA GLY A 42 14.42 22.04 -28.87
C GLY A 42 14.05 20.89 -27.92
N ARG A 43 13.56 19.81 -28.50
CA ARG A 43 13.07 18.63 -27.77
C ARG A 43 14.07 18.23 -26.67
N PRO A 44 13.66 18.22 -25.38
CA PRO A 44 14.56 17.88 -24.28
C PRO A 44 15.14 16.48 -24.46
N ARG A 45 16.47 16.36 -24.31
CA ARG A 45 17.17 15.07 -24.28
C ARG A 45 16.80 14.36 -22.99
N GLY A 46 16.05 13.25 -23.08
CA GLY A 46 15.81 12.41 -21.90
C GLY A 46 14.51 11.61 -21.82
N ILE A 47 13.58 11.69 -22.79
CA ILE A 47 12.42 10.80 -22.77
C ILE A 47 12.87 9.41 -23.21
N LYS A 48 13.29 8.58 -22.25
CA LYS A 48 13.42 7.14 -22.45
C LYS A 48 12.04 6.63 -22.87
N ARG A 49 11.87 6.26 -24.13
CA ARG A 49 10.72 5.46 -24.54
C ARG A 49 10.86 4.11 -23.83
N GLN A 50 10.15 3.90 -22.73
CA GLN A 50 9.84 2.53 -22.29
C GLN A 50 8.81 1.99 -23.28
N ALA A 51 9.30 1.46 -24.40
CA ALA A 51 8.51 0.65 -25.30
C ALA A 51 9.16 -0.73 -25.33
N THR A 52 8.91 -1.50 -24.27
CA THR A 52 9.03 -2.96 -24.39
C THR A 52 7.88 -3.39 -25.29
N LEU A 53 8.19 -3.66 -26.56
CA LEU A 53 7.21 -4.20 -27.51
C LEU A 53 6.59 -5.48 -26.92
N PRO A 54 5.26 -5.62 -26.87
CA PRO A 54 4.65 -6.85 -26.38
C PRO A 54 4.69 -7.94 -27.46
N ARG A 55 4.96 -9.18 -27.02
CA ARG A 55 4.91 -10.43 -27.81
C ARG A 55 3.55 -10.55 -28.52
N SER A 56 3.52 -10.88 -29.80
CA SER A 56 2.27 -10.91 -30.60
C SER A 56 1.16 -11.77 -29.98
N GLY A 57 -0.09 -11.32 -30.10
CA GLY A 57 -1.31 -12.04 -29.67
C GLY A 57 -2.29 -11.18 -28.86
N ALA A 58 -3.43 -11.75 -28.47
CA ALA A 58 -4.47 -11.07 -27.66
C ALA A 58 -3.94 -10.53 -26.32
N ARG A 59 -2.90 -11.17 -25.73
CA ARG A 59 -2.21 -10.66 -24.54
C ARG A 59 -1.52 -9.32 -24.79
N ALA A 60 -0.87 -9.12 -25.94
CA ALA A 60 -0.27 -7.83 -26.27
C ALA A 60 -1.30 -6.70 -26.39
N ALA A 61 -2.45 -6.98 -26.98
CA ALA A 61 -3.51 -5.98 -27.13
C ALA A 61 -4.09 -5.58 -25.76
N ASN A 62 -4.34 -6.56 -24.89
CA ASN A 62 -4.80 -6.32 -23.52
C ASN A 62 -3.78 -5.53 -22.70
N ASP A 63 -2.48 -5.86 -22.81
CA ASP A 63 -1.42 -5.16 -22.09
C ASP A 63 -1.32 -3.69 -22.54
N ILE A 64 -1.39 -3.41 -23.84
CA ILE A 64 -1.40 -2.04 -24.39
C ILE A 64 -2.64 -1.28 -23.91
N LEU A 65 -3.81 -1.93 -23.93
CA LEU A 65 -5.06 -1.33 -23.46
C LEU A 65 -4.98 -0.97 -21.98
N LEU A 66 -4.48 -1.87 -21.12
CA LEU A 66 -4.31 -1.60 -19.70
C LEU A 66 -3.28 -0.50 -19.45
N GLN A 67 -2.17 -0.49 -20.18
CA GLN A 67 -1.18 0.58 -20.10
C GLN A 67 -1.80 1.94 -20.44
N GLU A 68 -2.60 2.02 -21.49
CA GLU A 68 -3.26 3.26 -21.88
C GLU A 68 -4.34 3.66 -20.86
N ALA A 69 -5.13 2.70 -20.38
CA ALA A 69 -6.15 2.93 -19.36
C ALA A 69 -5.56 3.54 -18.07
N TYR A 70 -4.40 3.05 -17.63
CA TYR A 70 -3.74 3.53 -16.40
C TYR A 70 -2.74 4.67 -16.63
N ARG A 71 -2.54 5.12 -17.87
CA ARG A 71 -1.70 6.28 -18.18
C ARG A 71 -2.28 7.55 -17.55
N SER A 72 -1.44 8.34 -16.89
CA SER A 72 -1.86 9.63 -16.33
C SER A 72 -2.15 10.64 -17.43
N VAL A 73 -3.28 11.33 -17.32
CA VAL A 73 -3.71 12.42 -18.19
C VAL A 73 -4.12 13.62 -17.35
N SER A 74 -3.83 14.83 -17.84
CA SER A 74 -4.24 16.07 -17.18
C SER A 74 -5.65 16.44 -17.64
N VAL A 75 -6.59 16.52 -16.71
CA VAL A 75 -7.99 16.91 -16.97
C VAL A 75 -8.29 18.20 -16.21
N ARG A 76 -8.97 19.14 -16.87
CA ARG A 76 -9.42 20.39 -16.25
C ARG A 76 -10.83 20.22 -15.69
N GLU A 77 -10.98 20.41 -14.38
CA GLU A 77 -12.27 20.46 -13.68
C GLU A 77 -12.46 21.88 -13.12
N GLY A 78 -13.28 22.67 -13.82
CA GLY A 78 -13.49 24.10 -13.50
C GLY A 78 -12.17 24.88 -13.55
N ASP A 79 -11.74 25.37 -12.39
CA ASP A 79 -10.53 26.18 -12.23
C ASP A 79 -9.28 25.36 -11.87
N ARG A 80 -9.40 24.05 -11.66
CA ARG A 80 -8.28 23.19 -11.28
C ARG A 80 -7.92 22.21 -12.40
N VAL A 81 -6.62 21.96 -12.57
CA VAL A 81 -6.10 20.89 -13.41
C VAL A 81 -5.65 19.76 -12.50
N ILE A 82 -6.20 18.57 -12.68
CA ILE A 82 -5.93 17.38 -11.87
C ILE A 82 -5.33 16.31 -12.78
N GLU A 83 -4.29 15.63 -12.31
CA GLU A 83 -3.74 14.45 -12.99
C GLU A 83 -4.39 13.18 -12.45
N LEU A 84 -4.93 12.38 -13.36
CA LEU A 84 -5.60 11.12 -13.03
C LEU A 84 -5.45 10.11 -14.19
N PRO A 85 -5.59 8.79 -13.93
CA PRO A 85 -5.56 7.78 -14.98
C PRO A 85 -6.60 8.02 -16.08
N ALA A 86 -6.26 7.72 -17.34
CA ALA A 86 -7.12 7.94 -18.50
C ALA A 86 -8.50 7.26 -18.34
N ILE A 87 -8.53 6.04 -17.81
CA ILE A 87 -9.77 5.32 -17.54
C ILE A 87 -10.67 6.07 -16.54
N GLN A 88 -10.08 6.66 -15.50
CA GLN A 88 -10.82 7.47 -14.52
C GLN A 88 -11.37 8.75 -15.18
N ALA A 89 -10.61 9.38 -16.08
CA ALA A 89 -11.06 10.56 -16.82
C ALA A 89 -12.27 10.25 -17.70
N VAL A 90 -12.22 9.12 -18.42
CA VAL A 90 -13.31 8.63 -19.26
C VAL A 90 -14.56 8.37 -18.43
N PHE A 91 -14.44 7.68 -17.30
CA PHE A 91 -15.58 7.43 -16.41
C PHE A 91 -16.18 8.70 -15.82
N ARG A 92 -15.37 9.70 -15.44
CA ARG A 92 -15.88 11.01 -14.99
C ARG A 92 -16.65 11.72 -16.10
N ALA A 93 -16.08 11.79 -17.31
CA ALA A 93 -16.74 12.42 -18.45
C ALA A 93 -18.05 11.69 -18.84
N MET A 94 -18.05 10.35 -18.77
CA MET A 94 -19.23 9.52 -18.97
C MET A 94 -20.31 9.83 -17.93
N GLY A 95 -19.93 9.93 -16.64
CA GLY A 95 -20.82 10.33 -15.56
C GLY A 95 -21.43 11.72 -15.77
N VAL A 96 -20.63 12.72 -16.15
CA VAL A 96 -21.12 14.06 -16.49
C VAL A 96 -22.09 14.02 -17.67
N SER A 97 -21.80 13.24 -18.71
CA SER A 97 -22.68 13.06 -19.87
C SER A 97 -24.00 12.39 -19.48
N ALA A 98 -23.95 11.35 -18.63
CA ALA A 98 -25.11 10.66 -18.11
C ALA A 98 -26.01 11.58 -17.25
N MET A 99 -25.41 12.40 -16.38
CA MET A 99 -26.12 13.40 -15.58
C MET A 99 -26.81 14.46 -16.43
N LYS A 100 -26.26 14.79 -17.61
CA LYS A 100 -26.85 15.73 -18.58
C LYS A 100 -27.97 15.11 -19.44
N GLY A 101 -28.36 13.85 -19.20
CA GLY A 101 -29.49 13.21 -19.87
C GLY A 101 -29.14 12.38 -21.11
N ASN A 102 -27.84 12.13 -21.38
CA ASN A 102 -27.47 11.24 -22.47
C ASN A 102 -27.86 9.79 -22.16
N ARG A 103 -28.94 9.31 -22.80
CA ARG A 103 -29.50 7.96 -22.59
C ARG A 103 -28.50 6.83 -22.84
N PHE A 104 -27.60 6.98 -23.81
CA PHE A 104 -26.56 5.98 -24.08
C PHE A 104 -25.57 5.92 -22.92
N ALA A 105 -25.05 7.07 -22.47
CA ALA A 105 -24.14 7.14 -21.34
C ALA A 105 -24.77 6.62 -20.03
N GLN A 106 -26.04 6.95 -19.77
CA GLN A 106 -26.80 6.43 -18.62
C GLN A 106 -26.91 4.90 -18.66
N ARG A 107 -27.27 4.34 -19.82
CA ARG A 107 -27.39 2.89 -20.00
C ARG A 107 -26.04 2.19 -19.82
N THR A 108 -25.00 2.65 -20.50
CA THR A 108 -23.65 2.07 -20.39
C THR A 108 -23.13 2.11 -18.96
N LEU A 109 -23.31 3.24 -18.25
CA LEU A 109 -22.88 3.35 -16.86
C LEU A 109 -23.64 2.38 -15.95
N ALA A 110 -24.98 2.29 -16.10
CA ALA A 110 -25.79 1.35 -15.32
C ALA A 110 -25.42 -0.13 -15.59
N GLU A 111 -25.14 -0.47 -16.85
CA GLU A 111 -24.68 -1.81 -17.23
C GLU A 111 -23.32 -2.13 -16.61
N LEU A 112 -22.36 -1.21 -16.66
CA LEU A 112 -21.03 -1.40 -16.06
C LEU A 112 -21.09 -1.54 -14.53
N VAL A 113 -21.87 -0.69 -13.85
CA VAL A 113 -22.07 -0.80 -12.40
C VAL A 113 -22.68 -2.15 -12.04
N ARG A 114 -23.74 -2.57 -12.75
CA ARG A 114 -24.37 -3.87 -12.52
C ARG A 114 -23.40 -5.02 -12.72
N THR A 115 -22.57 -4.98 -13.77
CA THR A 115 -21.56 -6.03 -14.01
C THR A 115 -20.54 -6.09 -12.86
N VAL A 116 -19.99 -4.95 -12.44
CA VAL A 116 -19.03 -4.90 -11.33
C VAL A 116 -19.65 -5.39 -10.03
N GLU A 117 -20.87 -4.97 -9.71
CA GLU A 117 -21.59 -5.42 -8.50
C GLU A 117 -21.90 -6.92 -8.55
N GLN A 118 -22.29 -7.46 -9.71
CA GLN A 118 -22.55 -8.89 -9.88
C GLN A 118 -21.28 -9.73 -9.76
N GLU A 119 -20.17 -9.28 -10.33
CA GLU A 119 -18.87 -9.96 -10.22
C GLU A 119 -18.37 -9.96 -8.78
N ASP A 120 -18.44 -8.81 -8.10
CA ASP A 120 -18.07 -8.69 -6.68
C ASP A 120 -18.98 -9.53 -5.78
N GLN A 121 -20.29 -9.53 -6.03
CA GLN A 121 -21.22 -10.39 -5.30
C GLN A 121 -20.95 -11.87 -5.54
N ALA A 122 -20.67 -12.28 -6.79
CA ALA A 122 -20.35 -13.67 -7.11
C ALA A 122 -19.07 -14.12 -6.40
N LEU A 123 -18.02 -13.31 -6.41
CA LEU A 123 -16.77 -13.58 -5.70
C LEU A 123 -16.97 -13.68 -4.18
N ARG A 124 -17.82 -12.83 -3.59
CA ARG A 124 -18.17 -12.92 -2.17
C ARG A 124 -18.89 -14.21 -1.83
N ILE A 125 -19.87 -14.61 -2.65
CA ILE A 125 -20.61 -15.86 -2.45
C ILE A 125 -19.68 -17.06 -2.58
N GLU A 126 -18.82 -17.09 -3.60
CA GLU A 126 -17.83 -18.16 -3.80
C GLU A 126 -16.88 -18.26 -2.60
N ASN A 127 -16.34 -17.13 -2.14
CA ASN A 127 -15.45 -17.10 -0.99
C ASN A 127 -16.15 -17.51 0.31
N LEU A 128 -17.41 -17.10 0.51
CA LEU A 128 -18.23 -17.51 1.65
C LEU A 128 -18.47 -19.02 1.63
N ASP A 129 -18.84 -19.60 0.49
CA ASP A 129 -19.06 -21.04 0.34
C ASP A 129 -17.79 -21.85 0.63
N ALA A 130 -16.66 -21.42 0.06
CA ALA A 130 -15.36 -22.05 0.29
C ALA A 130 -14.96 -22.01 1.77
N MET A 131 -15.08 -20.85 2.42
CA MET A 131 -14.72 -20.69 3.84
C MET A 131 -15.70 -21.39 4.78
N LEU A 132 -16.99 -21.43 4.46
CA LEU A 132 -17.99 -22.19 5.21
C LEU A 132 -17.69 -23.69 5.15
N THR A 133 -17.46 -24.20 3.94
CA THR A 133 -17.13 -25.62 3.71
C THR A 133 -15.86 -26.00 4.47
N TYR A 134 -14.81 -25.18 4.38
CA TYR A 134 -13.57 -25.37 5.11
C TYR A 134 -13.80 -25.39 6.63
N LYS A 135 -14.53 -24.39 7.16
CA LYS A 135 -14.82 -24.26 8.59
C LYS A 135 -15.57 -25.47 9.12
N MET A 136 -16.65 -25.88 8.45
CA MET A 136 -17.45 -27.04 8.86
C MET A 136 -16.66 -28.36 8.80
N ALA A 137 -15.85 -28.54 7.75
CA ALA A 137 -15.03 -29.75 7.60
C ALA A 137 -14.04 -29.91 8.75
N TRP A 138 -13.32 -28.84 9.10
CA TRP A 138 -12.35 -28.88 10.19
C TRP A 138 -12.99 -28.91 11.57
N GLU A 139 -14.11 -28.23 11.81
CA GLU A 139 -14.84 -28.35 13.09
C GLU A 139 -15.26 -29.80 13.34
N LYS A 140 -15.78 -30.46 12.31
CA LYS A 140 -16.13 -31.89 12.37
C LYS A 140 -14.93 -32.78 12.65
N GLU A 141 -13.79 -32.48 12.02
CA GLU A 141 -12.56 -33.26 12.20
C GLU A 141 -11.96 -33.07 13.59
N ILE A 142 -11.94 -31.84 14.11
CA ILE A 142 -11.51 -31.55 15.48
C ILE A 142 -12.39 -32.30 16.49
N GLU A 143 -13.72 -32.28 16.31
CA GLU A 143 -14.64 -33.00 17.19
C GLU A 143 -14.45 -34.52 17.11
N ARG A 144 -14.16 -35.05 15.91
CA ARG A 144 -13.84 -36.46 15.71
C ARG A 144 -12.55 -36.84 16.45
N CYS A 145 -11.49 -36.03 16.34
CA CYS A 145 -10.24 -36.29 17.05
C CYS A 145 -10.43 -36.27 18.57
N LYS A 146 -11.17 -35.28 19.09
CA LYS A 146 -11.48 -35.16 20.52
C LYS A 146 -12.26 -36.34 21.06
N SER A 147 -13.31 -36.77 20.36
CA SER A 147 -14.14 -37.90 20.79
C SER A 147 -13.37 -39.23 20.78
N LEU A 148 -12.34 -39.35 19.92
CA LEU A 148 -11.45 -40.52 19.83
C LEU A 148 -10.19 -40.43 20.69
N GLY A 149 -9.96 -39.31 21.40
CA GLY A 149 -8.72 -39.09 22.16
C GLY A 149 -7.46 -38.99 21.30
N LEU A 150 -7.60 -38.63 20.02
CA LEU A 150 -6.47 -38.39 19.12
C LEU A 150 -5.88 -37.00 19.36
N PRO A 151 -4.63 -36.74 18.91
CA PRO A 151 -4.04 -35.41 18.96
C PRO A 151 -4.94 -34.36 18.30
N ASP A 152 -5.15 -33.23 18.99
CA ASP A 152 -5.96 -32.12 18.47
C ASP A 152 -5.31 -31.56 17.19
N PRO A 153 -6.00 -31.62 16.04
CA PRO A 153 -5.47 -31.06 14.81
C PRO A 153 -5.52 -29.54 14.89
N ASP A 154 -4.46 -28.91 14.39
CA ASP A 154 -4.31 -27.45 14.43
C ASP A 154 -4.13 -26.88 13.00
N PRO A 155 -5.24 -26.86 12.22
CA PRO A 155 -5.22 -26.43 10.83
C PRO A 155 -4.95 -24.92 10.71
N VAL A 156 -4.46 -24.52 9.54
CA VAL A 156 -4.21 -23.10 9.22
C VAL A 156 -4.99 -22.75 7.96
N PRO A 157 -5.90 -21.76 8.01
CA PRO A 157 -6.38 -21.05 9.21
C PRO A 157 -7.20 -21.96 10.16
N HIS A 158 -7.21 -21.67 11.47
CA HIS A 158 -8.06 -22.43 12.39
C HIS A 158 -9.54 -22.02 12.21
N PRO A 159 -10.52 -22.95 12.23
CA PRO A 159 -11.95 -22.62 12.16
C PRO A 159 -12.46 -21.53 13.11
N LYS A 160 -11.85 -21.36 14.29
CA LYS A 160 -12.21 -20.35 15.29
C LYS A 160 -11.82 -18.94 14.85
N ASP A 161 -10.86 -18.84 13.93
CA ASP A 161 -10.39 -17.57 13.38
C ASP A 161 -11.26 -17.11 12.21
N ILE A 162 -12.15 -17.95 11.69
CA ILE A 162 -12.96 -17.67 10.50
C ILE A 162 -14.33 -17.13 10.93
N PHE A 163 -14.62 -15.89 10.57
CA PHE A 163 -15.87 -15.19 10.82
C PHE A 163 -16.61 -14.98 9.50
N LEU A 164 -17.85 -15.46 9.45
CA LEU A 164 -18.70 -15.41 8.25
C LEU A 164 -19.92 -14.56 8.58
N ASP A 165 -20.14 -13.47 7.83
CA ASP A 165 -21.37 -12.71 7.88
C ASP A 165 -22.29 -13.16 6.73
N PHE A 166 -23.27 -14.00 7.06
CA PHE A 166 -24.24 -14.54 6.10
C PHE A 166 -25.20 -13.48 5.54
N ARG A 167 -25.31 -12.31 6.18
CA ARG A 167 -26.17 -11.21 5.70
C ARG A 167 -25.46 -10.39 4.64
N THR A 168 -24.16 -10.14 4.79
CA THR A 168 -23.38 -9.31 3.85
C THR A 168 -22.59 -10.13 2.83
N GLY A 169 -22.37 -11.42 3.09
CA GLY A 169 -21.48 -12.26 2.29
C GLY A 169 -20.00 -12.08 2.64
N GLU A 170 -19.67 -11.30 3.67
CA GLU A 170 -18.28 -10.99 4.04
C GLU A 170 -17.65 -12.13 4.84
N THR A 171 -16.41 -12.46 4.50
CA THR A 171 -15.57 -13.40 5.24
C THR A 171 -14.37 -12.68 5.82
N ASN A 172 -14.12 -12.89 7.11
CA ASN A 172 -13.02 -12.27 7.83
C ASN A 172 -12.24 -13.33 8.60
N VAL A 173 -10.94 -13.43 8.37
CA VAL A 173 -10.05 -14.31 9.13
C VAL A 173 -9.29 -13.47 10.16
N ARG A 174 -9.49 -13.74 11.45
CA ARG A 174 -8.82 -13.08 12.57
C ARG A 174 -7.86 -14.04 13.25
N GLY A 175 -6.82 -14.40 12.51
CA GLY A 175 -5.79 -15.35 12.93
C GLY A 175 -4.81 -15.59 11.79
N PRO A 176 -3.84 -16.50 11.96
CA PRO A 176 -2.87 -16.80 10.91
C PRO A 176 -3.54 -17.47 9.72
N MET A 177 -3.25 -16.99 8.51
CA MET A 177 -3.75 -17.56 7.25
C MET A 177 -2.73 -18.50 6.61
N THR A 178 -1.43 -18.31 6.91
CA THR A 178 -0.35 -19.17 6.43
C THR A 178 0.44 -19.82 7.58
N ARG A 179 1.23 -20.85 7.25
CA ARG A 179 2.06 -21.55 8.24
C ARG A 179 3.17 -20.65 8.80
N GLU A 180 3.72 -19.76 7.96
CA GLU A 180 4.72 -18.78 8.35
C GLU A 180 4.12 -17.78 9.35
N GLU A 181 2.94 -17.24 9.05
CA GLU A 181 2.22 -16.33 9.96
C GLU A 181 1.90 -17.02 11.28
N LYS A 182 1.50 -18.30 11.24
CA LYS A 182 1.26 -19.10 12.44
C LYS A 182 2.52 -19.25 13.28
N ALA A 183 3.67 -19.54 12.68
CA ALA A 183 4.92 -19.64 13.43
C ALA A 183 5.26 -18.34 14.17
N GLU A 184 5.07 -17.18 13.52
CA GLU A 184 5.23 -15.89 14.20
C GLU A 184 4.20 -15.68 15.32
N TRP A 185 2.95 -16.12 15.09
CA TRP A 185 1.88 -16.07 16.07
C TRP A 185 2.21 -16.89 17.32
N ASP A 186 2.72 -18.11 17.12
CA ASP A 186 3.14 -19.02 18.18
C ASP A 186 4.30 -18.45 19.00
N VAL A 187 5.26 -17.79 18.34
CA VAL A 187 6.35 -17.07 19.03
C VAL A 187 5.78 -15.95 19.92
N ARG A 188 4.81 -15.17 19.42
CA ARG A 188 4.17 -14.10 20.20
C ARG A 188 3.39 -14.67 21.38
N LEU A 189 2.58 -15.70 21.17
CA LEU A 189 1.82 -16.37 22.24
C LEU A 189 2.75 -16.98 23.30
N ARG A 190 3.86 -17.57 22.89
CA ARG A 190 4.89 -18.09 23.79
C ARG A 190 5.48 -16.98 24.65
N ARG A 191 5.93 -15.87 24.03
CA ARG A 191 6.48 -14.73 24.78
C ARG A 191 5.47 -14.12 25.75
N ARG A 192 4.19 -14.07 25.39
CA ARG A 192 3.12 -13.64 26.30
C ARG A 192 2.98 -14.57 27.50
N ASN A 193 3.00 -15.88 27.28
CA ASN A 193 2.91 -16.85 28.37
C ASN A 193 4.15 -16.77 29.28
N GLU A 194 5.34 -16.64 28.72
CA GLU A 194 6.57 -16.37 29.49
C GLU A 194 6.45 -15.07 30.31
N ALA A 195 5.87 -14.01 29.73
CA ALA A 195 5.63 -12.76 30.46
C ALA A 195 4.70 -12.96 31.67
N GLN A 196 3.68 -13.83 31.55
CA GLN A 196 2.82 -14.20 32.67
C GLN A 196 3.62 -14.90 33.78
N ASP A 197 4.47 -15.86 33.43
CA ASP A 197 5.28 -16.59 34.40
C ASP A 197 6.24 -15.65 35.14
N GLU A 198 6.87 -14.73 34.41
CA GLU A 198 7.76 -13.72 34.98
C GLU A 198 7.01 -12.71 35.87
N VAL A 199 5.78 -12.31 35.50
CA VAL A 199 4.91 -11.48 36.34
C VAL A 199 4.61 -12.20 37.67
N THR A 200 4.25 -13.48 37.61
CA THR A 200 3.98 -14.30 38.80
C THR A 200 5.23 -14.41 39.68
N TYR A 201 6.38 -14.67 39.06
CA TYR A 201 7.67 -14.76 39.75
C TYR A 201 8.06 -13.44 40.42
N ALA A 202 8.08 -12.34 39.67
CA ALA A 202 8.45 -11.01 40.16
C ALA A 202 7.50 -10.53 41.26
N SER A 203 6.18 -10.76 41.12
CA SER A 203 5.20 -10.40 42.15
C SER A 203 5.45 -11.16 43.47
N THR A 204 5.85 -12.44 43.39
CA THR A 204 6.16 -13.27 44.56
C THR A 204 7.43 -12.79 45.24
N LYS A 205 8.46 -12.44 44.46
CA LYS A 205 9.73 -11.89 44.98
C LYS A 205 9.52 -10.52 45.62
N TYR A 206 8.76 -9.64 44.98
CA TYR A 206 8.38 -8.34 45.53
C TYR A 206 7.72 -8.47 46.90
N LYS A 207 6.75 -9.38 47.06
CA LYS A 207 6.07 -9.63 48.35
C LYS A 207 7.00 -10.15 49.44
N ARG A 208 8.08 -10.87 49.07
CA ARG A 208 9.06 -11.43 50.02
C ARG A 208 10.23 -10.51 50.33
N ALA A 209 10.48 -9.50 49.49
CA ALA A 209 11.56 -8.56 49.67
C ALA A 209 11.35 -7.70 50.93
N LYS A 210 12.40 -7.55 51.73
CA LYS A 210 12.35 -6.79 52.99
C LYS A 210 12.95 -5.39 52.85
N ASP A 211 13.99 -5.26 52.03
CA ASP A 211 14.69 -4.02 51.74
C ASP A 211 14.02 -3.25 50.58
N GLU A 212 14.09 -1.92 50.68
CA GLU A 212 13.43 -1.02 49.72
C GLU A 212 14.04 -1.13 48.32
N ARG A 213 15.36 -1.29 48.23
CA ARG A 213 16.08 -1.42 46.96
C ARG A 213 15.63 -2.66 46.18
N SER A 214 15.53 -3.82 46.83
CA SER A 214 15.04 -5.04 46.20
C SER A 214 13.56 -4.92 45.82
N LYS A 215 12.73 -4.28 46.66
CA LYS A 215 11.32 -4.02 46.30
C LYS A 215 11.20 -3.17 45.04
N GLU A 216 11.97 -2.09 44.93
CA GLU A 216 11.97 -1.24 43.74
C GLU A 216 12.42 -2.01 42.48
N MET A 217 13.48 -2.80 42.59
CA MET A 217 13.97 -3.65 41.50
C MET A 217 12.90 -4.67 41.03
N TRP A 218 12.30 -5.41 41.98
CA TRP A 218 11.25 -6.39 41.65
C TRP A 218 9.99 -5.73 41.13
N LEU A 219 9.64 -4.55 41.62
CA LEU A 219 8.52 -3.79 41.09
C LEU A 219 8.76 -3.33 39.65
N SER A 220 9.97 -2.87 39.34
CA SER A 220 10.34 -2.52 37.96
C SER A 220 10.27 -3.73 37.03
N HIS A 221 10.76 -4.89 37.44
CA HIS A 221 10.67 -6.12 36.63
C HIS A 221 9.22 -6.57 36.45
N TRP A 222 8.44 -6.57 37.53
CA TRP A 222 7.01 -6.94 37.51
C TRP A 222 6.21 -6.04 36.56
N THR A 223 6.37 -4.72 36.65
CA THR A 223 5.66 -3.77 35.78
C THR A 223 6.13 -3.82 34.33
N PHE A 224 7.42 -4.11 34.08
CA PHE A 224 7.95 -4.31 32.74
C PHE A 224 7.34 -5.55 32.07
N GLU A 225 7.34 -6.71 32.75
CA GLU A 225 6.81 -7.95 32.16
C GLU A 225 5.29 -7.89 31.98
N GLN A 226 4.58 -7.27 32.92
CA GLN A 226 3.15 -6.97 32.76
C GLN A 226 2.89 -6.12 31.50
N ARG A 227 3.77 -5.15 31.21
CA ARG A 227 3.66 -4.35 30.00
C ARG A 227 3.91 -5.17 28.73
N ILE A 228 4.89 -6.06 28.74
CA ILE A 228 5.14 -6.96 27.60
C ILE A 228 3.92 -7.85 27.34
N PHE A 229 3.36 -8.42 28.41
CA PHE A 229 2.12 -9.20 28.33
C PHE A 229 1.01 -8.38 27.68
N ASP A 230 0.73 -7.17 28.17
CA ASP A 230 -0.38 -6.34 27.68
C ASP A 230 -0.17 -5.91 26.23
N ILE A 231 1.04 -5.56 25.82
CA ILE A 231 1.36 -5.21 24.43
C ILE A 231 1.03 -6.34 23.46
N ILE A 232 1.35 -7.58 23.84
CA ILE A 232 1.10 -8.74 22.99
C ILE A 232 -0.39 -9.07 23.05
N ASN A 233 -0.95 -9.21 24.26
CA ASN A 233 -2.31 -9.68 24.47
C ASN A 233 -3.35 -8.72 23.88
N ASP A 234 -3.22 -7.41 24.07
CA ASP A 234 -4.20 -6.42 23.58
C ASP A 234 -4.25 -6.32 22.04
N ARG A 235 -3.19 -6.76 21.36
CA ARG A 235 -3.12 -6.79 19.89
C ARG A 235 -3.65 -8.09 19.28
N MET A 236 -3.84 -9.11 20.11
CA MET A 236 -4.44 -10.35 19.66
C MET A 236 -5.97 -10.17 19.48
N PRO A 237 -6.60 -10.92 18.56
CA PRO A 237 -8.05 -11.06 18.49
C PRO A 237 -8.65 -11.50 19.83
N GLU A 238 -9.88 -11.09 20.11
CA GLU A 238 -10.56 -11.28 21.40
C GLU A 238 -10.50 -12.74 21.91
N HIS A 239 -10.68 -13.72 21.03
CA HIS A 239 -10.68 -15.15 21.41
C HIS A 239 -9.30 -15.70 21.76
N TYR A 240 -8.21 -14.99 21.45
CA TYR A 240 -6.85 -15.32 21.87
C TYR A 240 -6.44 -14.61 23.16
N GLN A 241 -7.18 -13.59 23.59
CA GLN A 241 -6.80 -12.80 24.76
C GLN A 241 -6.98 -13.61 26.04
N VAL A 242 -5.99 -13.52 26.93
CA VAL A 242 -6.02 -14.19 28.24
C VAL A 242 -5.89 -13.16 29.37
N LYS A 243 -6.41 -13.51 30.54
CA LYS A 243 -6.36 -12.64 31.71
C LYS A 243 -5.00 -12.76 32.40
N LEU A 244 -4.32 -11.64 32.60
CA LEU A 244 -3.08 -11.60 33.37
C LEU A 244 -3.34 -11.87 34.87
N GLU A 245 -2.67 -12.87 35.42
CA GLU A 245 -2.63 -13.16 36.85
C GLU A 245 -1.55 -12.34 37.56
N ASN A 246 -1.73 -12.12 38.86
CA ASN A 246 -0.82 -11.33 39.69
C ASN A 246 -0.47 -9.95 39.10
N ARG A 247 -1.46 -9.27 38.52
CA ARG A 247 -1.31 -7.91 37.99
C ARG A 247 -0.96 -6.90 39.10
N SER A 248 0.02 -6.03 38.83
CA SER A 248 0.29 -4.84 39.62
C SER A 248 -0.69 -3.72 39.29
N TYR A 249 -1.29 -3.13 40.32
CA TYR A 249 -2.19 -1.99 40.24
C TYR A 249 -1.54 -0.67 40.71
N LEU A 250 -0.22 -0.64 40.82
CA LEU A 250 0.51 0.58 41.17
C LEU A 250 0.48 1.62 40.03
N LYS A 251 0.86 2.86 40.36
CA LYS A 251 0.62 4.08 39.56
C LYS A 251 1.15 4.02 38.11
N ASP A 252 2.21 3.27 37.86
CA ASP A 252 2.88 3.20 36.55
C ASP A 252 2.72 1.85 35.84
N ALA A 253 1.91 0.94 36.40
CA ALA A 253 1.67 -0.37 35.83
C ALA A 253 0.62 -0.29 34.71
N SER A 254 0.85 -0.97 33.59
CA SER A 254 -0.09 -1.00 32.45
C SER A 254 -1.43 -1.63 32.83
N ARG A 255 -2.46 -1.31 32.05
CA ARG A 255 -3.83 -1.81 32.19
C ARG A 255 -4.24 -2.59 30.94
N PRO A 256 -5.18 -3.54 31.08
CA PRO A 256 -5.74 -4.24 29.93
C PRO A 256 -6.33 -3.25 28.92
N GLY A 257 -6.04 -3.44 27.64
CA GLY A 257 -6.53 -2.59 26.56
C GLY A 257 -5.83 -1.23 26.44
N ASP A 258 -4.71 -1.00 27.14
CA ASP A 258 -3.86 0.19 26.95
C ASP A 258 -3.17 0.16 25.58
N PHE A 259 -2.93 -1.02 25.01
CA PHE A 259 -2.23 -1.22 23.74
C PHE A 259 -3.12 -1.71 22.61
N ALA A 260 -4.44 -1.65 22.79
CA ALA A 260 -5.41 -2.03 21.77
C ALA A 260 -5.25 -1.18 20.47
N PRO A 261 -5.54 -1.75 19.29
CA PRO A 261 -5.46 -1.02 18.03
C PRO A 261 -6.26 0.30 18.07
N GLY A 262 -5.65 1.40 17.62
CA GLY A 262 -6.28 2.72 17.60
C GLY A 262 -6.18 3.54 18.89
N LYS A 263 -5.68 2.97 20.00
CA LYS A 263 -5.36 3.76 21.19
C LYS A 263 -3.95 4.34 21.12
N LYS A 264 -3.81 5.62 21.49
CA LYS A 264 -2.51 6.22 21.75
C LYS A 264 -2.03 5.74 23.13
N PRO A 265 -0.84 5.14 23.25
CA PRO A 265 -0.31 4.77 24.55
C PRO A 265 -0.22 6.02 25.42
N ASN A 266 -0.86 6.01 26.59
CA ASN A 266 -0.73 7.10 27.55
C ASN A 266 0.65 6.98 28.20
N TRP A 267 1.63 7.77 27.75
CA TRP A 267 3.03 7.58 28.15
C TRP A 267 3.63 8.79 28.89
N ARG A 268 4.15 8.51 30.08
CA ARG A 268 5.27 9.21 30.73
C ARG A 268 6.26 8.14 31.26
N GLY A 269 7.44 8.01 30.64
CA GLY A 269 8.60 7.20 31.10
C GLY A 269 8.54 5.69 30.77
N SER A 270 9.57 4.96 30.33
CA SER A 270 10.96 5.19 29.96
C SER A 270 11.23 4.57 28.57
N LYS A 271 12.29 5.05 27.88
CA LYS A 271 12.73 4.58 26.57
C LYS A 271 13.45 3.23 26.71
N THR A 272 12.76 2.13 26.45
CA THR A 272 13.44 0.86 26.14
C THR A 272 13.05 0.44 24.73
N THR A 273 13.91 0.79 23.78
CA THR A 273 13.86 0.34 22.39
C THR A 273 13.90 -1.18 22.35
N PHE A 274 12.87 -1.80 21.77
CA PHE A 274 12.94 -3.18 21.27
C PHE A 274 14.08 -3.25 20.25
N LYS A 275 15.22 -3.84 20.61
CA LYS A 275 16.17 -4.33 19.61
C LYS A 275 15.51 -5.52 18.93
N ARG A 276 15.37 -5.46 17.60
CA ARG A 276 15.18 -6.67 16.77
C ARG A 276 16.32 -7.61 17.12
N VAL A 277 16.00 -8.76 17.71
CA VAL A 277 16.91 -9.90 17.70
C VAL A 277 16.78 -10.47 16.30
N ALA A 278 17.69 -10.07 15.42
CA ALA A 278 17.94 -10.78 14.18
C ALA A 278 18.56 -12.13 14.57
N ALA A 279 18.03 -13.21 13.99
CA ALA A 279 18.61 -14.52 14.09
C ALA A 279 19.97 -14.52 13.39
N ASP A 280 21.03 -14.70 14.15
CA ASP A 280 22.31 -15.17 13.65
C ASP A 280 22.30 -16.70 13.78
N GLU A 281 21.94 -17.38 12.69
CA GLU A 281 22.30 -18.78 12.44
C GLU A 281 23.27 -18.78 11.26
N GLU A 282 24.56 -18.62 11.55
CA GLU A 282 25.67 -19.12 10.74
C GLU A 282 26.61 -19.88 11.67
N GLU A 283 26.50 -21.22 11.67
CA GLU A 283 27.62 -22.17 11.67
C GLU A 283 27.16 -23.55 11.19
#